data_AF-A0A970IHY2-F1
#
_entry.id   AF-A0A970IHY2-F1
#
_cell.length_a   1.000
_cell.length_b   1.000
_cell.length_c   1.000
_cell.angle_alpha   90.00
_cell.angle_beta   90.00
_cell.angle_gamma   90.00
#
_symmetry.space_group_name_H-M   'P 1'
#
loop_
_entity.id
_entity.type
_entity.pdbx_description
1 polymer ?
#
loop_
_entity_poly.entity_id
_entity_poly.type
_entity_poly.pdbx_seq_one_letter_code
_entity_poly.pdbx_strand_id
1 'polypeptide(L)' 'QMGSDQSFSVALLNKHGDGVVLTGLYSREASTIFAKPIINRNSKYPLSDEEKQAIAISSKNSNV' A
#
# COMPACT_ATOMS: atom_id res chain seq x y z
N GLN A 1 -14.20 -15.36 8.88
CA GLN A 1 -13.15 -14.62 8.14
C GLN A 1 -13.87 -13.94 6.98
N MET A 2 -14.07 -12.62 7.05
CA MET A 2 -14.81 -11.84 6.02
C MET A 2 -14.31 -10.39 5.98
N GLY A 3 -13.81 -9.86 7.11
CA GLY A 3 -13.17 -8.54 7.14
C GLY A 3 -11.80 -8.48 6.43
N SER A 4 -11.13 -9.63 6.26
CA SER A 4 -9.88 -9.71 5.49
C SER A 4 -10.09 -9.41 4.00
N ASP A 5 -11.21 -9.84 3.42
CA ASP A 5 -11.50 -9.63 1.98
C ASP A 5 -11.87 -8.19 1.63
N GLN A 6 -12.17 -7.36 2.63
CA GLN A 6 -12.50 -5.94 2.42
C GLN A 6 -11.36 -5.00 2.79
N SER A 7 -10.30 -5.53 3.42
CA SER A 7 -9.08 -4.75 3.69
C SER A 7 -8.17 -4.76 2.47
N PHE A 8 -7.45 -3.68 2.22
CA PHE A 8 -6.61 -3.54 1.03
C PHE A 8 -5.35 -2.73 1.29
N SER A 9 -4.34 -2.90 0.43
CA SER A 9 -3.18 -2.00 0.32
C SER A 9 -2.93 -1.64 -1.14
N VAL A 10 -2.80 -0.35 -1.44
CA VAL A 10 -2.59 0.19 -2.79
C VAL A 10 -1.37 1.11 -2.78
N ALA A 11 -0.41 0.86 -3.66
CA ALA A 11 0.75 1.72 -3.87
C ALA A 11 0.57 2.58 -5.12
N LEU A 12 0.65 3.90 -4.96
CA LEU A 12 0.62 4.88 -6.05
C LEU A 12 1.99 5.54 -6.10
N LEU A 13 2.87 5.05 -6.98
CA LEU A 13 4.23 5.53 -7.12
C LEU A 13 4.46 6.15 -8.51
N ASN A 14 5.29 7.19 -8.56
CA ASN A 14 5.80 7.74 -9.80
C ASN A 14 6.96 6.86 -10.35
N LYS A 15 7.50 7.25 -11.51
CA LYS A 15 8.63 6.55 -12.16
C LYS A 15 9.93 6.50 -11.32
N HIS A 16 10.08 7.40 -10.36
CA HIS A 16 11.23 7.46 -9.45
C HIS A 16 11.04 6.52 -8.24
N GLY A 17 9.83 5.96 -8.05
CA GLY A 17 9.50 5.12 -6.91
C GLY A 17 9.03 5.91 -5.68
N ASP A 18 8.74 7.21 -5.83
CA ASP A 18 8.17 8.05 -4.78
C ASP A 18 6.66 8.12 -4.91
N GLY A 19 5.96 8.30 -3.78
CA GLY A 19 4.51 8.45 -3.77
C GLY A 19 3.90 8.10 -2.42
N VAL A 20 2.83 7.32 -2.44
CA VAL A 20 2.07 6.97 -1.24
C VAL A 20 1.57 5.53 -1.30
N VAL A 21 1.54 4.87 -0.15
CA VAL A 21 0.77 3.63 0.04
C VAL A 21 -0.48 3.95 0.87
N LEU A 22 -1.64 3.47 0.42
CA LEU A 22 -2.91 3.58 1.13
C LEU A 22 -3.32 2.20 1.62
N THR A 23 -3.65 2.09 2.90
CA THR A 23 -4.11 0.84 3.52
C THR A 23 -5.47 1.05 4.16
N GLY A 24 -6.47 0.38 3.63
CA GLY A 24 -7.80 0.31 4.22
C GLY A 24 -7.91 -0.92 5.11
N LEU A 25 -8.16 -0.73 6.40
CA LEU A 25 -8.46 -1.81 7.34
C LEU A 25 -9.95 -1.79 7.65
N TYR A 26 -10.62 -2.89 7.30
CA TYR A 26 -12.05 -3.08 7.54
C TYR A 26 -12.26 -3.94 8.79
N SER A 27 -13.03 -3.42 9.75
CA SER A 27 -13.52 -4.17 10.91
C SER A 27 -15.05 -4.08 10.98
N ARG A 28 -15.66 -4.85 11.88
CA ARG A 28 -17.12 -4.82 12.06
C ARG A 28 -17.60 -3.48 12.59
N GLU A 29 -16.81 -2.82 13.42
CA GLU A 29 -17.18 -1.59 14.11
C GLU A 29 -16.74 -0.34 13.35
N ALA A 30 -15.63 -0.40 12.59
CA ALA A 30 -15.08 0.75 11.89
C ALA A 30 -14.23 0.36 10.66
N SER A 31 -14.11 1.29 9.71
CA SER A 31 -13.14 1.22 8.63
C SER A 31 -12.18 2.40 8.75
N THR A 32 -10.88 2.11 8.76
CA THR A 32 -9.85 3.16 8.86
C THR A 32 -8.93 3.09 7.65
N ILE A 33 -8.59 4.25 7.10
CA ILE A 33 -7.63 4.38 6.01
C ILE A 33 -6.37 5.04 6.55
N PHE A 34 -5.23 4.40 6.29
CA PHE A 34 -3.90 4.93 6.59
C PHE A 34 -3.20 5.29 5.29
N ALA A 35 -2.36 6.33 5.35
CA ALA A 35 -1.49 6.72 4.25
C ALA A 35 -0.06 6.83 4.77
N LYS A 36 0.88 6.12 4.13
CA LYS A 36 2.31 6.26 4.42
C LYS A 36 3.03 6.83 3.20
N PRO A 37 3.85 7.88 3.38
CA PRO A 37 4.65 8.42 2.29
C PRO A 37 5.72 7.40 1.89
N ILE A 38 5.95 7.27 0.58
CA ILE A 38 6.98 6.43 0.00
C ILE A 38 8.01 7.32 -0.70
N ILE A 39 9.28 7.11 -0.38
CA ILE A 39 10.43 7.75 -1.02
C ILE A 39 11.41 6.63 -1.41
N ASN A 40 11.81 6.60 -2.68
CA ASN A 40 12.66 5.55 -3.26
C ASN A 40 12.19 4.14 -2.91
N ARG A 41 10.88 3.88 -3.05
CA ARG A 41 10.21 2.60 -2.73
C ARG A 41 10.28 2.16 -1.26
N ASN A 42 10.61 3.07 -0.33
CA ASN A 42 10.63 2.80 1.09
C ASN A 42 9.87 3.88 1.88
N SER A 43 9.55 3.63 3.14
CA SER A 43 8.90 4.61 4.01
C SER A 43 9.71 4.86 5.28
N LYS A 44 9.54 6.05 5.85
CA LYS A 44 10.01 6.35 7.21
C LYS A 44 9.24 5.53 8.25
N TYR A 45 8.02 5.11 7.93
CA TYR A 45 7.19 4.30 8.82
C TYR A 45 7.32 2.81 8.49
N PRO A 46 7.23 1.91 9.47
CA PRO A 46 7.23 0.47 9.21
C PRO A 46 6.12 0.09 8.24
N LEU A 47 6.46 -0.76 7.27
CA LEU A 47 5.53 -1.28 6.28
C LEU A 47 5.10 -2.69 6.63
N SER A 48 3.81 -3.00 6.50
CA SER A 48 3.29 -4.37 6.52
C SER A 48 3.74 -5.14 5.28
N ASP A 49 3.56 -6.45 5.28
CA ASP A 49 3.95 -7.26 4.14
C ASP A 49 3.05 -7.02 2.92
N GLU A 50 1.77 -6.71 3.14
CA GLU A 50 0.82 -6.30 2.09
C GLU A 50 1.21 -4.96 1.45
N GLU A 51 1.64 -3.98 2.26
CA GLU A 51 2.11 -2.69 1.76
C GLU A 51 3.40 -2.85 0.93
N LYS A 52 4.35 -3.66 1.40
CA LYS A 52 5.57 -3.99 0.65
C LYS A 52 5.25 -4.68 -0.67
N GLN A 53 4.29 -5.62 -0.65
CA GLN A 53 3.84 -6.32 -1.85
C GLN A 53 3.21 -5.35 -2.86
N ALA A 54 2.35 -4.43 -2.41
CA ALA A 54 1.75 -3.41 -3.27
C ALA A 54 2.82 -2.52 -3.95
N ILE A 55 3.83 -2.08 -3.20
CA ILE A 55 4.98 -1.32 -3.72
C ILE A 55 5.73 -2.14 -4.77
N ALA A 56 6.00 -3.43 -4.50
CA ALA A 56 6.71 -4.32 -5.42
C ALA A 56 5.94 -4.52 -6.75
N ILE A 57 4.62 -4.68 -6.69
CA ILE A 57 3.76 -4.86 -7.88
C ILE A 57 3.73 -3.58 -8.73
N SER A 58 3.64 -2.41 -8.11
CA SER A 58 3.64 -1.12 -8.83
C SER A 58 4.90 -0.92 -9.69
N SER A 59 6.02 -1.55 -9.29
CA SER A 59 7.31 -1.45 -9.97
C SER A 59 7.47 -2.46 -11.13
N LYS A 60 6.60 -3.47 -11.23
CA LYS A 60 6.76 -4.58 -12.20
C LYS A 60 6.12 -4.32 -13.58
N ASN A 61 5.35 -3.24 -13.75
CA ASN A 61 4.56 -3.00 -14.97
C ASN A 61 5.12 -1.92 -15.93
N SER A 62 6.41 -1.57 -15.85
CA SER A 62 6.99 -0.53 -16.73
C SER A 62 7.46 -1.03 -18.12
N ASN A 63 7.01 -2.21 -18.59
CA ASN A 63 7.36 -2.76 -19.91
C ASN A 63 6.12 -3.05 -20.77
N VAL A 64 5.27 -2.04 -21.02
CA VAL A 64 4.29 -2.07 -22.11
C VAL A 64 4.48 -0.82 -22.97
#